data_AF-A0AAD6RS40-F1
#
_entry.id   AF-A0AAD6RS40-F1
#
_cell.length_a   1.000
_cell.length_b   1.000
_cell.length_c   1.000
_cell.angle_alpha   90.00
_cell.angle_beta   90.00
_cell.angle_gamma   90.00
#
_symmetry.space_group_name_H-M   'P 1'
#
loop_
_entity.id
_entity.type
_entity.pdbx_description
1 polymer ?
#
loop_
_entity_poly.entity_id
_entity_poly.type
_entity_poly.pdbx_seq_one_letter_code
_entity_poly.pdbx_strand_id
1 'polypeptide(L)'
;MQICGNTSLCHVMHTFHSGITSLQFLLEDSTLVKVGVGISGDCAKVLRDYNVSVKSVRTFPIMQIKSLVENLKLGVFALAKILVCKEL
;
A
#
# COMPACT_ATOMS: atom_id res chain seq x y z
N MET A 1 1.71 -4.32 -10.04
CA MET A 1 1.40 -3.27 -9.06
C MET A 1 -0.08 -2.93 -9.13
N GLN A 2 -0.73 -2.68 -7.98
CA GLN A 2 -2.14 -2.30 -7.90
C GLN A 2 -2.22 -0.88 -7.32
N ILE A 3 -3.05 -0.01 -7.91
CA ILE A 3 -3.28 1.36 -7.44
C ILE A 3 -4.77 1.63 -7.48
N CYS A 4 -5.37 1.93 -6.34
CA CYS A 4 -6.78 2.29 -6.23
C CYS A 4 -6.90 3.77 -5.89
N GLY A 5 -7.58 4.54 -6.73
CA GLY A 5 -7.80 5.97 -6.50
C GLY A 5 -9.04 6.25 -5.66
N ASN A 6 -10.03 5.35 -5.72
CA ASN A 6 -11.26 5.40 -4.93
C ASN A 6 -11.88 3.98 -4.84
N THR A 7 -13.07 3.87 -4.26
CA THR A 7 -13.79 2.60 -4.07
C THR A 7 -14.34 1.97 -5.35
N SER A 8 -14.40 2.73 -6.45
CA SER A 8 -14.97 2.31 -7.73
C SER A 8 -13.92 2.05 -8.82
N LEU A 9 -12.66 2.42 -8.59
CA LEU A 9 -11.61 2.36 -9.59
C LEU A 9 -10.27 1.90 -9.00
N CYS A 10 -9.83 0.73 -9.48
CA CYS A 10 -8.50 0.19 -9.24
C CYS A 10 -7.83 -0.17 -10.56
N HIS A 11 -6.58 0.27 -10.73
CA HIS A 11 -5.73 -0.10 -11.85
C HIS A 11 -4.78 -1.22 -11.44
N VAL A 12 -4.69 -2.25 -12.30
CA VAL A 12 -3.72 -3.34 -12.15
C VAL A 12 -2.72 -3.23 -13.30
N MET A 13 -1.46 -2.99 -12.95
CA MET A 13 -0.37 -2.85 -13.93
C MET A 13 0.61 -4.01 -13.83
N HIS A 14 0.83 -4.69 -14.95
CA HIS A 14 1.82 -5.77 -15.08
C HIS A 14 3.24 -5.19 -15.27
N THR A 15 3.85 -4.77 -14.15
CA THR A 15 5.19 -4.16 -14.12
C THR A 15 6.32 -5.09 -14.62
N PHE A 16 6.09 -6.40 -14.65
CA PHE A 16 7.05 -7.37 -15.20
C PHE A 16 7.26 -7.21 -16.71
N HIS A 17 6.19 -6.95 -17.46
CA HIS A 17 6.27 -6.77 -18.91
C HIS A 17 6.39 -5.30 -19.33
N SER A 18 5.76 -4.40 -18.57
CA SER A 18 5.64 -2.99 -18.96
C SER A 18 6.71 -2.07 -18.36
N GLY A 19 7.54 -2.58 -17.44
CA GLY A 19 8.44 -1.77 -16.62
C GLY A 19 7.68 -0.89 -15.62
N ILE A 20 8.40 -0.32 -14.66
CA ILE A 20 7.82 0.58 -13.64
C ILE A 20 7.93 2.06 -14.02
N THR A 21 8.70 2.40 -15.05
CA THR A 21 9.08 3.77 -15.41
C THR A 21 7.87 4.64 -15.75
N SER A 22 6.83 4.06 -16.34
CA SER A 22 5.55 4.74 -16.62
C SER A 22 4.78 5.14 -15.36
N LEU A 23 5.06 4.48 -14.22
CA LEU A 23 4.50 4.78 -12.91
C LEU A 23 5.43 5.64 -12.05
N GLN A 24 6.68 5.85 -12.46
CA GLN A 24 7.68 6.52 -11.62
C GLN A 24 7.23 7.91 -11.17
N PHE A 25 6.76 8.74 -12.10
CA PHE A 25 6.20 10.06 -11.77
C PHE A 25 5.14 9.97 -10.66
N LEU A 26 4.21 9.02 -10.77
CA LEU A 26 3.14 8.84 -9.80
C LEU A 26 3.66 8.35 -8.44
N LEU A 27 4.60 7.41 -8.45
CA LEU A 27 5.19 6.82 -7.23
C LEU A 27 6.07 7.82 -6.49
N GLU A 28 6.80 8.67 -7.22
CA GLU A 28 7.73 9.65 -6.66
C GLU A 28 7.08 11.00 -6.31
N ASP A 29 5.83 11.22 -6.72
CA ASP A 29 5.07 12.43 -6.38
C ASP A 29 4.79 12.52 -4.86
N SER A 30 5.33 13.54 -4.19
CA SER A 30 5.14 13.73 -2.74
C SER A 30 3.76 14.30 -2.37
N THR A 31 3.02 14.87 -3.33
CA THR A 31 1.67 15.42 -3.12
C THR A 31 0.61 14.31 -2.98
N LEU A 32 0.90 13.13 -3.53
CA LEU A 32 0.01 11.97 -3.48
C LEU A 32 0.43 11.02 -2.37
N VAL A 33 -0.43 10.85 -1.36
CA VAL A 33 -0.21 9.92 -0.26
C VAL A 33 -0.51 8.49 -0.72
N LYS A 34 0.48 7.59 -0.60
CA LYS A 34 0.31 6.16 -0.88
C LYS A 34 0.09 5.41 0.41
N VAL A 35 -1.01 4.67 0.48
CA VAL A 35 -1.41 3.93 1.68
C VAL A 35 -1.43 2.44 1.39
N GLY A 36 -0.87 1.64 2.29
CA GLY A 36 -0.89 0.18 2.18
C GLY A 36 -0.52 -0.52 3.47
N VAL A 37 -0.74 -1.83 3.51
CA VAL A 37 -0.38 -2.71 4.64
C VAL A 37 0.96 -3.35 4.32
N GLY A 38 1.94 -3.23 5.21
CA GLY A 38 3.30 -3.70 4.93
C GLY A 38 4.05 -2.86 3.88
N ILE A 39 3.49 -1.70 3.49
CA ILE A 39 3.96 -0.87 2.37
C ILE A 39 5.43 -0.42 2.49
N SER A 40 5.98 -0.31 3.70
CA SER A 40 7.41 0.00 3.89
C SER A 40 8.31 -1.07 3.27
N GLY A 41 7.94 -2.35 3.40
CA GLY A 41 8.67 -3.46 2.79
C GLY A 41 8.55 -3.44 1.26
N ASP A 42 7.36 -3.12 0.75
CA ASP A 42 7.13 -2.97 -0.69
C ASP A 42 7.93 -1.81 -1.27
N CYS A 43 8.01 -0.67 -0.57
CA CYS A 43 8.82 0.47 -0.99
C CYS A 43 10.31 0.11 -1.08
N ALA A 44 10.83 -0.61 -0.09
CA ALA A 44 12.20 -1.12 -0.12
C ALA A 44 12.43 -2.10 -1.28
N LYS A 45 11.45 -2.94 -1.59
CA LYS A 45 11.49 -3.85 -2.74
C LYS A 45 11.47 -3.08 -4.06
N VAL A 46 10.59 -2.09 -4.22
CA VAL A 46 10.50 -1.25 -5.42
C VAL A 46 11.79 -0.48 -5.66
N LEU A 47 12.39 0.10 -4.61
CA LEU A 47 13.67 0.78 -4.72
C LEU A 47 14.78 -0.17 -5.17
N ARG A 48 14.86 -1.37 -4.58
CA ARG A 48 15.88 -2.37 -4.94
C ARG A 48 15.69 -2.93 -6.35
N ASP A 49 14.46 -3.26 -6.72
CA ASP A 49 14.17 -3.98 -7.96
C ASP A 49 14.14 -3.02 -9.16
N TYR A 50 13.88 -1.73 -8.94
CA TYR A 50 13.68 -0.75 -10.03
C TYR A 50 14.35 0.62 -9.84
N ASN A 51 15.05 0.87 -8.73
CA ASN A 51 15.64 2.17 -8.40
C ASN A 51 14.63 3.34 -8.36
N VAL A 52 13.37 3.06 -7.97
CA VAL A 52 12.31 4.06 -7.82
C VAL A 52 12.02 4.32 -6.35
N SER A 53 12.03 5.59 -5.93
CA SER A 53 11.84 5.98 -4.54
C SER A 53 10.40 6.42 -4.27
N VAL A 54 9.54 5.50 -3.83
CA VAL A 54 8.15 5.81 -3.49
C VAL A 54 8.10 6.88 -2.38
N LYS A 55 7.47 8.03 -2.68
CA LYS A 55 7.35 9.16 -1.74
C LYS A 55 5.98 9.19 -1.06
N SER A 56 5.89 9.94 0.04
CA SER A 56 4.64 10.20 0.77
C SER A 56 3.89 8.91 1.15
N VAL A 57 4.60 8.00 1.80
CA VAL A 57 4.10 6.67 2.16
C VAL A 57 3.51 6.70 3.56
N ARG A 58 2.28 6.22 3.70
CA ARG A 58 1.65 5.97 5.01
C ARG A 58 1.32 4.50 5.14
N THR A 59 1.90 3.85 6.12
CA THR A 59 1.41 2.53 6.53
C THR A 59 0.04 2.72 7.17
N PHE A 60 -0.96 1.97 6.70
CA PHE A 60 -2.30 1.98 7.30
C PHE A 60 -2.15 1.77 8.82
N PRO A 61 -2.78 2.59 9.69
CA PRO A 61 -2.39 2.65 11.07
C PRO A 61 -2.82 1.37 11.79
N ILE A 62 -1.87 0.45 11.90
CA ILE A 62 -1.87 -0.62 12.89
C ILE A 62 -2.09 -0.02 14.30
N MET A 63 -1.80 1.26 14.54
CA MET A 63 -1.99 1.91 15.85
C MET A 63 -3.45 2.03 16.33
N GLN A 64 -4.44 2.24 15.46
CA GLN A 64 -5.86 2.28 15.91
C GLN A 64 -6.42 0.89 16.22
N ILE A 65 -5.78 -0.16 15.69
CA ILE A 65 -6.18 -1.56 15.92
C ILE A 65 -5.30 -2.22 16.99
N LYS A 66 -4.09 -1.71 17.23
CA LYS A 66 -3.19 -2.17 18.30
C LYS A 66 -3.79 -2.04 19.69
N SER A 67 -4.68 -1.06 19.90
CA SER A 67 -5.45 -0.96 21.14
C SER A 67 -6.63 -1.96 21.22
N LEU A 68 -7.04 -2.53 20.10
CA LEU A 68 -8.11 -3.54 20.01
C LEU A 68 -7.59 -4.98 20.00
N VAL A 69 -6.40 -5.22 19.45
CA VAL A 69 -5.82 -6.54 19.29
C VAL A 69 -4.31 -6.43 19.54
N GLU A 70 -3.89 -6.81 20.74
CA GLU A 70 -2.48 -6.79 21.12
C GLU A 70 -1.64 -7.63 20.13
N ASN A 71 -0.55 -7.04 19.61
CA ASN A 71 0.56 -7.73 18.94
C ASN A 71 0.32 -8.50 17.63
N LEU A 72 -0.81 -8.36 16.92
CA LEU A 72 -0.95 -9.04 15.62
C LEU A 72 -0.43 -8.23 14.42
N LYS A 73 0.45 -8.86 13.63
CA LYS A 73 0.69 -8.47 12.23
C LYS A 73 -0.55 -8.88 11.41
N LEU A 74 -1.48 -7.95 11.22
CA LEU A 74 -2.70 -8.19 10.45
C LEU A 74 -2.46 -7.89 8.96
N GLY A 75 -2.87 -8.81 8.10
CA GLY A 75 -2.93 -8.59 6.65
C GLY A 75 -4.15 -7.77 6.23
N VAL A 76 -4.19 -7.32 4.96
CA VAL A 76 -5.28 -6.51 4.39
C VAL A 76 -6.66 -7.14 4.62
N PHE A 77 -6.76 -8.47 4.48
CA PHE A 77 -8.02 -9.19 4.67
C PHE A 77 -8.57 -9.08 6.11
N ALA A 78 -7.73 -9.34 7.12
CA ALA A 78 -8.13 -9.26 8.52
C ALA A 78 -8.51 -7.83 8.91
N LEU A 79 -7.77 -6.84 8.40
CA LEU A 79 -8.09 -5.43 8.59
C LEU A 79 -9.43 -5.05 7.96
N ALA A 80 -9.72 -5.55 6.75
CA ALA A 80 -10.99 -5.32 6.08
C ALA A 80 -12.17 -5.92 6.87
N LYS A 81 -12.02 -7.14 7.39
CA LYS A 81 -13.02 -7.77 8.27
C LYS A 81 -13.34 -6.92 9.49
N ILE A 82 -12.32 -6.47 10.21
CA ILE A 82 -12.49 -5.69 11.44
C ILE A 82 -13.05 -4.30 11.16
N LEU A 83 -12.46 -3.56 10.20
CA LEU A 83 -12.77 -2.14 10.01
C LEU A 83 -13.98 -1.89 9.10
N VAL A 84 -14.18 -2.73 8.08
CA VAL A 84 -15.22 -2.53 7.06
C VAL A 84 -16.42 -3.41 7.37
N CYS A 85 -16.18 -4.71 7.60
CA CYS A 85 -17.27 -5.66 7.88
C CYS A 85 -17.73 -5.63 9.35
N LYS A 86 -16.96 -5.01 10.26
CA LYS A 86 -17.20 -5.01 11.71
C LYS A 86 -17.29 -6.43 12.30
N GLU A 87 -16.54 -7.35 11.71
CA GLU A 87 -16.40 -8.73 12.16
C GLU A 87 -15.12 -8.85 12.99
N LEU A 88 -15.29 -9.17 14.28
CA LEU A 88 -14.21 -9.46 15.24
C LEU A 88 -13.81 -10.94 15.17
#